data_AF-A0A0F9CFT1-F1
#
_entry.id   AF-A0A0F9CFT1-F1
#
_cell.length_a   1.000
_cell.length_b   1.000
_cell.length_c   1.000
_cell.angle_alpha   90.00
_cell.angle_beta   90.00
_cell.angle_gamma   90.00
#
_symmetry.space_group_name_H-M   'P 1'
#
loop_
_entity.id
_entity.type
_entity.pdbx_description
1 polymer ?
#
loop_
_entity_poly.entity_id
_entity_poly.type
_entity_poly.pdbx_seq_one_letter_code
_entity_poly.pdbx_strand_id
1 'polypeptide(L)' 'MKVEKIWYIGFYSFITVFIGIAITIMVISFRTEPLPDWYVTQSEATGLCYEVHAGKVFEVPVSCP' A
#
# COMPACT_ATOMS: atom_id res chain seq x y z
N MET A 1 -25.30 -9.16 38.95
CA MET A 1 -24.05 -8.36 38.88
C MET A 1 -22.85 -9.03 38.18
N LYS A 2 -22.79 -10.37 37.96
CA LYS A 2 -21.63 -11.02 37.29
C LYS A 2 -21.77 -11.19 35.76
N VAL A 3 -22.99 -11.40 35.25
CA VAL A 3 -23.23 -11.68 33.82
C VAL A 3 -22.96 -10.45 32.94
N GLU A 4 -23.33 -9.25 33.40
CA GLU A 4 -23.16 -8.00 32.63
C GLU A 4 -21.68 -7.71 32.35
N LYS A 5 -20.78 -8.01 33.30
CA LYS A 5 -19.34 -7.76 33.14
C LYS A 5 -18.68 -8.65 32.09
N ILE A 6 -19.17 -9.88 31.90
CA ILE A 6 -18.65 -10.83 30.90
C ILE A 6 -18.96 -10.34 29.49
N TRP A 7 -20.15 -9.78 29.28
CA TRP A 7 -20.56 -9.19 28.01
C TRP A 7 -19.69 -8.00 27.62
N TYR A 8 -19.39 -7.11 28.59
CA TYR A 8 -18.49 -5.98 28.33
C TYR A 8 -17.09 -6.44 27.91
N ILE A 9 -16.50 -7.42 28.60
CA ILE A 9 -15.17 -7.92 28.27
C ILE A 9 -15.14 -8.51 26.85
N GLY A 10 -16.15 -9.31 26.48
CA GLY A 10 -16.27 -9.85 25.13
C GLY A 10 -16.41 -8.77 24.06
N PHE A 11 -17.25 -7.77 24.33
CA PHE A 11 -17.48 -6.65 23.41
C PHE A 11 -16.23 -5.79 23.20
N TYR A 12 -15.52 -5.43 24.27
CA TYR A 12 -14.28 -4.66 24.15
C TYR A 12 -13.19 -5.44 23.42
N SER A 13 -13.06 -6.75 23.68
CA SER A 13 -12.12 -7.62 22.95
C SER A 13 -12.40 -7.66 21.45
N PHE A 14 -13.68 -7.75 21.07
CA PHE A 14 -14.07 -7.73 19.66
C PHE A 14 -13.74 -6.39 19.00
N ILE A 15 -14.04 -5.27 19.67
CA ILE A 15 -13.74 -3.92 19.16
C ILE A 15 -12.23 -3.73 18.95
N THR A 16 -11.40 -4.14 19.91
CA THR A 16 -9.95 -3.95 19.79
C THR A 16 -9.36 -4.76 18.64
N VAL A 17 -9.83 -5.99 18.42
CA VAL A 17 -9.44 -6.79 17.25
C VAL A 17 -9.88 -6.14 15.95
N PHE A 18 -11.13 -5.66 15.88
CA PHE A 18 -11.66 -5.01 14.69
C PHE A 18 -10.87 -3.74 14.33
N ILE A 19 -10.58 -2.89 15.31
CA ILE A 19 -9.75 -1.69 15.14
C ILE A 19 -8.34 -2.08 14.68
N GLY A 20 -7.73 -3.12 15.27
CA GLY A 20 -6.41 -3.63 14.87
C GLY A 20 -6.36 -4.07 13.40
N ILE A 21 -7.39 -4.78 12.92
CA ILE A 21 -7.51 -5.18 11.51
C ILE A 21 -7.63 -3.96 10.62
N ALA A 22 -8.50 -3.00 10.98
CA ALA A 22 -8.68 -1.77 10.20
C ALA A 22 -7.38 -0.96 10.05
N ILE A 23 -6.63 -0.81 11.15
CA ILE A 23 -5.32 -0.14 11.15
C ILE A 23 -4.34 -0.92 10.26
N THR A 24 -4.32 -2.25 10.35
CA THR A 24 -3.43 -3.08 9.54
C THR A 24 -3.72 -2.92 8.05
N ILE A 25 -4.99 -2.94 7.65
CA ILE A 25 -5.42 -2.72 6.26
C ILE A 25 -4.98 -1.31 5.82
N MET A 26 -5.24 -0.29 6.63
CA MET A 26 -4.84 1.09 6.34
C MET A 26 -3.33 1.18 6.10
N VAL A 27 -2.50 0.60 6.98
CA VAL A 27 -1.03 0.59 6.84
C VAL A 27 -0.58 -0.14 5.57
N ILE A 28 -1.22 -1.27 5.22
CA ILE A 28 -0.91 -1.98 3.98
C ILE A 28 -1.24 -1.09 2.78
N SER A 29 -2.43 -0.50 2.73
CA SER A 29 -2.85 0.40 1.65
C SER A 29 -1.92 1.59 1.47
N PHE A 30 -1.37 2.17 2.55
CA PHE A 30 -0.37 3.24 2.46
C PHE A 30 0.99 2.77 1.97
N ARG A 31 1.38 1.51 2.20
CA ARG A 31 2.68 0.98 1.74
C ARG A 31 2.64 0.47 0.31
N THR A 32 1.50 -0.02 -0.14
CA THR A 32 1.29 -0.46 -1.52
C THR A 32 0.51 0.62 -2.26
N GLU A 33 1.17 1.73 -2.60
CA GLU A 33 0.73 2.47 -3.77
C GLU A 33 0.86 1.51 -4.96
N PRO A 34 -0.23 1.18 -5.66
CA PRO A 34 -0.10 0.42 -6.89
C PRO A 34 0.75 1.27 -7.83
N LEU A 35 1.92 0.75 -8.22
CA LEU A 35 2.70 1.36 -9.28
C LEU A 35 1.76 1.57 -10.48
N PRO A 36 1.72 2.77 -11.06
CA PRO A 36 0.87 3.02 -12.21
C PRO A 36 1.25 2.04 -13.33
N ASP A 37 0.27 1.65 -14.15
CA ASP A 37 0.48 0.73 -15.28
C ASP A 37 1.61 1.19 -16.21
N TRP A 38 1.89 2.49 -16.23
CA TRP A 38 3.01 3.12 -16.90
C TRP A 38 3.61 4.26 -16.07
N TYR A 39 4.94 4.38 -16.04
CA TYR A 39 5.66 5.55 -15.52
C TYR A 39 6.97 5.76 -16.29
N VAL A 40 7.49 6.98 -16.28
CA VAL A 40 8.80 7.30 -16.87
C VAL A 40 9.84 7.32 -15.76
N THR A 41 10.94 6.57 -15.94
CA THR A 41 12.09 6.55 -15.02
C THR A 41 13.34 7.06 -15.70
N GLN A 42 14.21 7.75 -14.96
CA GLN A 42 15.50 8.23 -15.46
C GLN A 42 16.60 7.27 -15.04
N SER A 43 17.41 6.82 -16.01
CA SER A 43 18.62 6.03 -15.71
C SER A 43 19.72 6.94 -15.18
N GLU A 44 20.24 6.63 -13.98
CA GLU A 44 21.40 7.33 -13.41
C GLU A 44 22.67 7.17 -14.26
N ALA A 45 22.78 6.07 -15.02
CA ALA A 45 23.98 5.78 -15.81
C ALA A 45 24.04 6.54 -17.14
N THR A 46 22.90 6.69 -17.82
CA THR A 46 22.81 7.31 -19.16
C THR A 46 22.16 8.69 -19.14
N GLY A 47 21.48 9.07 -18.05
CA GLY A 47 20.68 10.29 -17.97
C GLY A 47 19.42 10.28 -18.84
N LEU A 48 19.17 9.20 -19.57
CA LEU A 48 18.03 9.03 -20.47
C LEU A 48 16.78 8.58 -19.70
N CYS A 49 15.62 9.02 -20.18
CA CYS A 49 14.32 8.61 -19.67
C CYS A 49 13.80 7.40 -20.43
N TYR A 50 13.19 6.46 -19.71
CA TYR A 50 12.61 5.23 -20.25
C TYR A 50 11.19 5.05 -19.73
N GLU A 51 10.31 4.54 -20.59
CA GLU A 51 8.98 4.11 -20.18
C GLU A 51 9.05 2.74 -19.50
N VAL A 52 8.38 2.64 -18.36
CA VAL A 52 8.24 1.40 -17.61
C VAL A 52 6.77 1.01 -17.61
N HIS A 53 6.44 -0.12 -18.22
CA HIS A 53 5.09 -0.68 -18.15
C HIS A 53 5.09 -1.98 -17.35
N ALA A 54 4.20 -2.09 -16.37
CA ALA A 54 4.08 -3.28 -15.53
C ALA A 54 5.43 -3.80 -14.97
N GLY A 55 6.35 -2.87 -14.64
CA GLY A 55 7.69 -3.18 -14.13
C GLY A 55 8.74 -3.57 -15.18
N LYS A 56 8.43 -3.50 -16.48
CA LYS A 56 9.39 -3.72 -17.58
C LYS A 56 9.80 -2.39 -18.20
N VAL A 57 11.11 -2.15 -18.26
CA VAL A 57 11.71 -0.98 -18.91
C VAL A 57 11.79 -1.23 -20.40
N PHE A 58 11.26 -0.31 -21.21
CA PHE A 58 11.43 -0.35 -22.66
C PHE A 58 12.79 0.26 -23.03
N GLU A 59 13.51 -0.39 -23.94
CA GLU A 59 14.86 0.05 -24.36
C GLU A 59 14.84 1.32 -25.22
N VAL A 60 13.65 1.75 -25.67
CA VAL A 60 13.49 2.96 -26.47
C VAL A 60 13.49 4.16 -25.53
N PRO A 61 14.50 5.06 -25.61
CA PRO A 61 14.52 6.25 -24.77
C PRO A 61 13.42 7.21 -25.20
N VAL A 62 12.72 7.76 -24.22
CA VAL A 62 11.69 8.80 -24.41
C VAL A 62 12.21 10.15 -23.95
N SER A 63 11.56 11.22 -24.42
CA SER A 63 11.82 12.57 -23.90
C SER A 63 11.34 12.64 -22.45
N CYS A 64 12.23 13.08 -21.55
CA CYS A 64 11.82 13.39 -20.19
C CYS A 64 10.77 14.51 -20.22
N PRO A 65 9.72 14.46 -19.36
CA PRO A 65 8.87 15.62 -19.12
C PRO A 65 9.67 16.79 -18.55
#